data_AF-A0A3C0CAJ6-F1
#
_entry.id   AF-A0A3C0CAJ6-F1
#
_cell.length_a   1.000
_cell.length_b   1.000
_cell.length_c   1.000
_cell.angle_alpha   90.00
_cell.angle_beta   90.00
_cell.angle_gamma   90.00
#
_symmetry.space_group_name_H-M   'P 1'
#
loop_
_entity.id
_entity.type
_entity.pdbx_description
1 polymer ?
#
loop_
_entity_poly.entity_id
_entity_poly.type
_entity_poly.pdbx_seq_one_letter_code
_entity_poly.pdbx_strand_id
1 'polypeptide(L)'
;MFPYFDLSLTLIICVALIILVLVLVSFVLNARRASALEDRLDLLEKNLAKSTEEKEQLLRNAEESEKKRQILERTCAYLSDQAQQCVDRFAGIEAKSNDFSTKFEEINGILQKITKELDDFKTSKASIDASGADAESEHSALNNAKKLLKQGFDENEVSLQTGLPAGEVDMISRMLAPYPEHEKTADTALSQSSAVLSREPVRHKTASLRARSAYGMNSSLRRQR
;
A
#
# COMPACT_ATOMS: atom_id res chain seq x y z
N MET A 1 119.62 70.32 10.60
CA MET A 1 118.64 69.40 11.21
C MET A 1 117.27 70.03 11.03
N PHE A 2 116.37 69.40 10.25
CA PHE A 2 115.12 70.02 9.78
C PHE A 2 113.93 69.62 10.67
N PRO A 3 113.52 70.45 11.65
CA PRO A 3 112.38 70.15 12.54
C PRO A 3 111.04 70.02 11.82
N TYR A 4 110.95 70.49 10.57
CA TYR A 4 109.75 70.35 9.73
C TYR A 4 109.48 68.92 9.26
N PHE A 5 110.52 68.10 9.11
CA PHE A 5 110.37 66.70 8.68
C PHE A 5 109.72 65.86 9.78
N ASP A 6 110.16 66.03 11.03
CA ASP A 6 109.60 65.32 12.20
C ASP A 6 108.15 65.72 12.47
N LEU A 7 107.78 66.99 12.27
CA LEU A 7 106.40 67.47 12.41
C LEU A 7 105.48 66.89 11.31
N SER A 8 105.97 66.78 10.07
CA SER A 8 105.20 66.18 8.97
C SER A 8 104.99 64.67 9.17
N LEU A 9 106.01 63.96 9.66
CA LEU A 9 105.97 62.52 9.90
C LEU A 9 105.05 62.18 11.09
N THR A 10 105.11 62.95 12.18
CA THR A 10 104.16 62.82 13.30
C THR A 10 102.72 63.10 12.87
N LEU A 11 102.49 64.11 12.01
CA LEU A 11 101.16 64.40 11.47
C LEU A 11 100.63 63.22 10.63
N ILE A 12 101.45 62.64 9.76
CA ILE A 12 101.08 61.46 8.96
C ILE A 12 100.74 60.27 9.85
N ILE A 13 101.52 60.00 10.90
CA ILE A 13 101.25 58.93 11.87
C ILE A 13 99.94 59.20 12.60
N CYS A 14 99.69 60.43 13.05
CA CYS A 14 98.42 60.80 13.70
C CYS A 14 97.23 60.57 12.76
N VAL A 15 97.32 60.98 11.49
CA VAL A 15 96.26 60.76 10.50
C VAL A 15 96.05 59.26 10.24
N ALA A 16 97.14 58.48 10.11
CA ALA A 16 97.05 57.02 9.93
C ALA A 16 96.39 56.33 11.13
N LEU A 17 96.69 56.76 12.36
CA LEU A 17 96.04 56.25 13.57
C LEU A 17 94.55 56.59 13.61
N ILE A 18 94.16 57.82 13.23
CA ILE A 18 92.75 58.22 13.15
C ILE A 18 92.01 57.35 12.13
N ILE A 19 92.59 57.14 10.94
CA ILE A 19 92.01 56.28 9.91
C ILE A 19 91.87 54.84 10.43
N LEU A 20 92.89 54.31 11.10
CA LEU A 20 92.87 52.96 11.67
C LEU A 20 91.77 52.80 12.72
N VAL A 21 91.57 53.80 13.59
CA VAL A 21 90.47 53.80 14.56
C VAL A 21 89.12 53.85 13.85
N LEU A 22 88.94 54.67 12.82
CA LEU A 22 87.70 54.73 12.05
C LEU A 22 87.39 53.40 11.35
N VAL A 23 88.40 52.72 10.81
CA VAL A 23 88.25 51.40 10.20
C VAL A 23 87.85 50.36 11.25
N LEU A 24 88.48 50.37 12.44
CA LEU A 24 88.13 49.46 13.53
C LEU A 24 86.70 49.68 14.02
N VAL A 25 86.28 50.93 14.22
CA VAL A 25 84.91 51.26 14.62
C VAL A 25 83.92 50.81 13.55
N SER A 26 84.21 51.05 12.26
CA SER A 26 83.38 50.59 11.15
C SER A 26 83.28 49.07 11.09
N PHE A 27 84.38 48.36 11.33
CA PHE A 27 84.42 46.90 11.40
C PHE A 27 83.57 46.37 12.56
N VAL A 28 83.68 46.94 13.76
CA VAL A 28 82.89 46.53 14.93
C VAL A 28 81.39 46.78 14.71
N LEU A 29 81.02 47.93 14.12
CA LEU A 29 79.63 48.23 13.78
C LEU A 29 79.07 47.27 12.73
N ASN A 30 79.86 46.94 11.70
CA ASN A 30 79.47 45.97 10.68
C ASN A 30 79.35 44.55 11.25
N ALA A 31 80.26 44.12 12.12
CA ALA A 31 80.20 42.82 12.78
C ALA A 31 78.95 42.70 13.67
N ARG A 32 78.63 43.75 14.45
CA ARG A 32 77.39 43.79 15.25
C ARG A 32 76.14 43.74 14.37
N ARG A 33 76.14 44.46 13.25
CA ARG A 33 75.03 44.45 12.30
C ARG A 33 74.87 43.10 11.61
N ALA A 34 75.96 42.45 11.23
CA ALA A 34 75.96 41.11 10.65
C ALA A 34 75.37 40.10 11.63
N SER A 35 75.85 40.07 12.87
CA SER A 35 75.32 39.20 13.92
C SER A 35 73.83 39.45 14.19
N ALA A 36 73.38 40.70 14.25
CA ALA A 36 71.96 41.01 14.41
C ALA A 36 71.09 40.61 13.20
N LEU A 37 71.67 40.56 12.00
CA LEU A 37 70.99 40.08 10.80
C LEU A 37 70.92 38.56 10.78
N GLU A 38 71.97 37.87 11.20
CA GLU A 38 72.01 36.41 11.38
C GLU A 38 70.95 35.94 12.39
N ASP A 39 70.85 36.58 13.56
CA ASP A 39 69.82 36.25 14.57
C ASP A 39 68.39 36.41 14.03
N ARG A 40 68.17 37.45 13.21
CA ARG A 40 66.87 37.68 12.56
C ARG A 40 66.58 36.65 11.47
N LEU A 41 67.60 36.22 10.74
CA LEU A 41 67.49 35.20 9.72
C LEU A 41 67.12 33.86 10.38
N ASP A 42 67.80 33.47 11.45
CA ASP A 42 67.49 32.27 12.22
C ASP A 42 66.06 32.28 12.78
N LEU A 43 65.60 33.44 13.27
CA LEU A 43 64.24 33.59 13.78
C LEU A 43 63.20 33.49 12.65
N LEU A 44 63.48 34.07 11.49
CA LEU A 44 62.62 33.96 10.31
C LEU A 44 62.57 32.52 9.79
N GLU A 45 63.70 31.81 9.74
CA GLU A 45 63.74 30.40 9.35
C GLU A 45 62.95 29.52 10.31
N LYS A 46 63.09 29.73 11.63
CA LYS A 46 62.28 29.01 12.64
C LYS A 46 60.79 29.28 12.49
N ASN A 47 60.40 30.53 12.23
CA ASN A 47 59.00 30.88 12.02
C ASN A 47 58.46 30.31 10.71
N LEU A 48 59.29 30.30 9.65
CA LEU A 48 58.93 29.70 8.37
C LEU A 48 58.72 28.20 8.52
N ALA A 49 59.65 27.50 9.20
CA ALA A 49 59.54 26.06 9.48
C ALA A 49 58.27 25.71 10.28
N LYS A 50 57.97 26.49 11.34
CA LYS A 50 56.71 26.33 12.10
C LYS A 50 55.48 26.56 11.23
N SER A 51 55.49 27.63 10.43
CA SER A 51 54.37 27.93 9.53
C SER A 51 54.17 26.87 8.46
N THR A 52 55.25 26.27 7.95
CA THR A 52 55.14 25.14 7.00
C THR A 52 54.56 23.90 7.67
N GLU A 53 54.96 23.59 8.90
CA GLU A 53 54.42 22.47 9.66
C GLU A 53 52.92 22.67 9.97
N GLU A 54 52.53 23.87 10.41
CA GLU A 54 51.12 24.22 10.63
C GLU A 54 50.29 24.09 9.35
N LYS A 55 50.82 24.52 8.20
CA LYS A 55 50.14 24.36 6.90
C LYS A 55 49.97 22.89 6.53
N GLU A 56 50.99 22.06 6.74
CA GLU A 56 50.89 20.62 6.49
C GLU A 56 49.85 19.96 7.39
N GLN A 57 49.78 20.34 8.67
CA GLN A 57 48.77 19.85 9.60
C GLN A 57 47.36 20.27 9.15
N LEU A 58 47.17 21.53 8.75
CA LEU A 58 45.90 22.02 8.23
C LEU A 58 45.48 21.30 6.94
N LEU A 59 46.41 21.01 6.04
CA LEU A 59 46.14 20.24 4.82
C LEU A 59 45.68 18.82 5.14
N ARG A 60 46.36 18.12 6.05
CA ARG A 60 45.94 16.78 6.50
C ARG A 60 44.55 16.79 7.11
N ASN A 61 44.26 17.78 7.95
CA ASN A 61 42.93 17.94 8.56
C ASN A 61 41.85 18.25 7.51
N ALA A 62 42.17 19.06 6.50
CA ALA A 62 41.25 19.36 5.40
C ALA A 62 40.95 18.10 4.57
N GLU A 63 41.96 17.30 4.24
CA GLU A 63 41.79 16.03 3.52
C GLU A 63 40.94 15.02 4.33
N GLU A 64 41.16 14.92 5.64
CA GLU A 64 40.36 14.06 6.50
C GLU A 64 38.90 14.52 6.58
N SER A 65 38.68 15.83 6.70
CA SER A 65 37.33 16.43 6.69
C SER A 65 36.63 16.20 5.36
N GLU A 66 37.34 16.30 4.24
CA GLU A 66 36.78 16.00 2.92
C GLU A 66 36.37 14.53 2.77
N LYS A 67 37.19 13.59 3.26
CA LYS A 67 36.81 12.16 3.30
C LYS A 67 35.54 11.94 4.12
N LYS A 68 35.43 12.58 5.29
CA LYS A 68 34.21 12.51 6.12
C LYS A 68 33.00 13.10 5.39
N ARG A 69 33.16 14.23 4.71
CA ARG A 69 32.11 14.85 3.89
C ARG A 69 31.63 13.90 2.79
N GLN A 70 32.54 13.26 2.06
CA GLN A 70 32.18 12.31 1.01
C GLN A 70 31.41 11.10 1.54
N ILE A 71 31.77 10.58 2.73
CA ILE A 71 31.03 9.50 3.38
C ILE A 71 29.62 9.98 3.74
N LEU A 72 29.51 11.16 4.35
CA LEU A 72 28.21 11.74 4.71
C LEU A 72 27.33 11.95 3.49
N GLU A 73 27.85 12.49 2.39
CA GLU A 73 27.12 12.67 1.14
C GLU A 73 26.57 11.35 0.58
N ARG A 74 27.39 10.28 0.59
CA ARG A 74 26.94 8.95 0.19
C ARG A 74 25.83 8.42 1.11
N THR A 75 25.96 8.61 2.43
CA THR A 75 24.92 8.19 3.37
C THR A 75 23.64 9.00 3.21
N CYS A 76 23.73 10.30 2.96
CA CYS A 76 22.57 11.16 2.70
C CYS A 76 21.87 10.75 1.40
N ALA A 77 22.61 10.47 0.34
CA ALA A 77 22.05 9.99 -0.92
C ALA A 77 21.31 8.66 -0.73
N TYR A 78 21.93 7.71 0.00
CA TYR A 78 21.29 6.43 0.34
C TYR A 78 20.01 6.60 1.17
N LEU A 79 20.05 7.43 2.21
CA LEU A 79 18.88 7.68 3.05
C LEU A 79 17.76 8.39 2.28
N SER A 80 18.11 9.30 1.36
CA SER A 80 17.16 9.96 0.48
C SER A 80 16.47 8.97 -0.46
N ASP A 81 17.23 8.05 -1.05
CA ASP A 81 16.67 6.99 -1.90
C ASP A 81 15.75 6.07 -1.08
N GLN A 82 16.17 5.67 0.12
CA GLN A 82 15.34 4.88 1.02
C GLN A 82 14.05 5.60 1.43
N ALA A 83 14.12 6.90 1.69
CA ALA A 83 12.94 7.72 1.99
C ALA A 83 11.99 7.77 0.79
N GLN A 84 12.52 7.94 -0.42
CA GLN A 84 11.71 7.94 -1.64
C GLN A 84 11.02 6.59 -1.86
N GLN A 85 11.74 5.48 -1.69
CA GLN A 85 11.14 4.13 -1.78
C GLN A 85 10.03 3.92 -0.74
N CYS A 86 10.17 4.47 0.47
CA CYS A 86 9.11 4.42 1.47
C CYS A 86 7.88 5.24 1.02
N VAL A 87 8.08 6.45 0.49
CA VAL A 87 7.01 7.28 -0.06
C VAL A 87 6.26 6.54 -1.17
N ASP A 88 6.97 5.93 -2.12
CA ASP A 88 6.36 5.19 -3.21
C ASP A 88 5.57 3.97 -2.71
N ARG A 89 6.08 3.27 -1.68
CA ARG A 89 5.35 2.17 -1.02
C ARG A 89 4.09 2.66 -0.34
N PHE A 90 4.13 3.79 0.36
CA PHE A 90 2.95 4.38 1.01
C PHE A 90 1.91 4.79 -0.02
N ALA A 91 2.31 5.45 -1.11
CA ALA A 91 1.40 5.78 -2.21
C ALA A 91 0.75 4.52 -2.82
N GLY A 92 1.52 3.43 -2.97
CA GLY A 92 0.99 2.14 -3.42
C GLY A 92 0.02 1.48 -2.44
N ILE A 93 0.23 1.65 -1.12
CA ILE A 93 -0.70 1.18 -0.09
C ILE A 93 -1.98 2.01 -0.09
N GLU A 94 -1.86 3.33 -0.22
CA GLU A 94 -2.99 4.26 -0.29
C GLU A 94 -3.88 3.97 -1.50
N ALA A 95 -3.28 3.77 -2.68
CA ALA A 95 -4.03 3.37 -3.88
C ALA A 95 -4.81 2.06 -3.66
N LYS A 96 -4.18 1.05 -3.07
CA LYS A 96 -4.86 -0.22 -2.73
C LYS A 96 -5.96 -0.01 -1.69
N SER A 97 -5.74 0.85 -0.70
CA SER A 97 -6.75 1.17 0.30
C SER A 97 -7.99 1.80 -0.33
N ASN A 98 -7.79 2.73 -1.27
CA ASN A 98 -8.88 3.34 -2.03
C ASN A 98 -9.62 2.31 -2.89
N ASP A 99 -8.90 1.42 -3.58
CA ASP A 99 -9.50 0.30 -4.34
C ASP A 99 -10.30 -0.67 -3.46
N PHE A 100 -9.86 -0.91 -2.22
CA PHE A 100 -10.63 -1.71 -1.26
C PHE A 100 -11.85 -0.96 -0.77
N SER A 101 -11.75 0.35 -0.55
CA SER A 101 -12.88 1.19 -0.12
C SER A 101 -13.99 1.19 -1.17
N THR A 102 -13.66 1.37 -2.45
CA THR A 102 -14.65 1.35 -3.54
C THR A 102 -15.33 0.00 -3.66
N LYS A 103 -14.57 -1.11 -3.61
CA LYS A 103 -15.14 -2.46 -3.59
C LYS A 103 -16.02 -2.72 -2.38
N PHE A 104 -15.64 -2.18 -1.22
CA PHE A 104 -16.44 -2.30 -0.01
C PHE A 104 -17.77 -1.56 -0.15
N GLU A 105 -17.76 -0.35 -0.71
CA GLU A 105 -18.98 0.41 -1.03
C GLU A 105 -19.87 -0.33 -2.04
N GLU A 106 -19.29 -0.93 -3.09
CA GLU A 106 -20.02 -1.75 -4.05
C GLU A 106 -20.70 -2.94 -3.37
N ILE A 107 -19.97 -3.69 -2.54
CA ILE A 107 -20.50 -4.83 -1.77
C ILE A 107 -21.62 -4.38 -0.83
N ASN A 108 -21.43 -3.25 -0.13
CA ASN A 108 -22.44 -2.72 0.77
C ASN A 108 -23.72 -2.31 0.00
N GLY A 109 -23.57 -1.73 -1.19
CA GLY A 109 -24.69 -1.45 -2.09
C GLY A 109 -25.42 -2.72 -2.56
N ILE A 110 -24.70 -3.80 -2.85
CA ILE A 110 -25.29 -5.10 -3.19
C ILE A 110 -26.05 -5.68 -2.00
N LEU A 111 -25.46 -5.64 -0.80
CA LEU A 111 -26.13 -6.11 0.42
C LEU A 111 -27.43 -5.35 0.69
N GLN A 112 -27.44 -4.03 0.50
CA GLN A 112 -28.68 -3.24 0.64
C GLN A 112 -29.75 -3.67 -0.37
N LYS A 113 -29.38 -3.96 -1.63
CA LYS A 113 -30.31 -4.46 -2.65
C LYS A 113 -30.88 -5.83 -2.27
N ILE A 114 -30.01 -6.78 -1.89
CA ILE A 114 -30.44 -8.11 -1.44
C ILE A 114 -31.36 -8.01 -0.21
N THR A 115 -31.05 -7.12 0.72
CA THR A 115 -31.89 -6.91 1.92
C THR A 115 -33.28 -6.41 1.52
N LYS A 116 -33.37 -5.45 0.59
CA LYS A 116 -34.66 -4.98 0.05
C LYS A 116 -35.42 -6.08 -0.67
N GLU A 117 -34.76 -6.83 -1.55
CA GLU A 117 -35.38 -7.96 -2.27
C GLU A 117 -35.87 -9.05 -1.30
N LEU A 118 -35.15 -9.31 -0.21
CA LEU A 118 -35.56 -10.25 0.83
C LEU A 118 -36.84 -9.76 1.54
N ASP A 119 -36.93 -8.47 1.83
CA ASP A 119 -38.11 -7.89 2.49
C ASP A 119 -39.31 -7.82 1.54
N ASP A 120 -39.10 -7.50 0.26
CA ASP A 120 -40.12 -7.60 -0.79
C ASP A 120 -40.59 -9.05 -0.98
N PHE A 121 -39.67 -10.02 -0.92
CA PHE A 121 -40.02 -11.44 -0.98
C PHE A 121 -40.82 -11.89 0.24
N LYS A 122 -40.46 -11.45 1.46
CA LYS A 122 -41.24 -11.77 2.68
C LYS A 122 -42.65 -11.20 2.61
N THR A 123 -42.81 -9.96 2.14
CA THR A 123 -44.13 -9.34 2.00
C THR A 123 -44.97 -10.03 0.93
N SER A 124 -44.38 -10.36 -0.22
CA SER A 124 -45.04 -11.17 -1.25
C SER A 124 -45.43 -12.55 -0.72
N LYS A 125 -44.54 -13.24 -0.02
CA LYS A 125 -44.85 -14.54 0.59
C LYS A 125 -46.01 -14.43 1.60
N ALA A 126 -46.02 -13.42 2.47
CA ALA A 126 -47.12 -13.20 3.40
C ALA A 126 -48.46 -12.97 2.68
N SER A 127 -48.45 -12.29 1.53
CA SER A 127 -49.66 -12.12 0.71
C SER A 127 -50.14 -13.43 0.07
N ILE A 128 -49.23 -14.28 -0.36
CA ILE A 128 -49.56 -15.61 -0.92
C ILE A 128 -50.11 -16.51 0.18
N ASP A 129 -49.45 -16.56 1.34
CA ASP A 129 -49.90 -17.36 2.49
C ASP A 129 -51.30 -16.91 2.96
N ALA A 130 -51.61 -15.61 2.92
CA ALA A 130 -52.96 -15.11 3.18
C ALA A 130 -53.98 -15.60 2.13
N SER A 131 -53.66 -15.49 0.84
CA SER A 131 -54.55 -15.98 -0.23
C SER A 131 -54.71 -17.51 -0.26
N GLY A 132 -53.69 -18.25 0.16
CA GLY A 132 -53.71 -19.70 0.28
C GLY A 132 -54.59 -20.17 1.43
N ALA A 133 -54.60 -19.44 2.54
CA ALA A 133 -55.51 -19.72 3.66
C ALA A 133 -56.98 -19.55 3.25
N ASP A 134 -57.30 -18.53 2.44
CA ASP A 134 -58.65 -18.34 1.90
C ASP A 134 -59.04 -19.47 0.93
N ALA A 135 -58.13 -19.88 0.05
CA ALA A 135 -58.35 -20.98 -0.90
C ALA A 135 -58.48 -22.35 -0.21
N GLU A 136 -57.72 -22.63 0.84
CA GLU A 136 -57.84 -23.87 1.63
C GLU A 136 -59.18 -23.94 2.38
N SER A 137 -59.68 -22.81 2.88
CA SER A 137 -61.01 -22.70 3.50
C SER A 137 -62.12 -23.03 2.49
N GLU A 138 -62.08 -22.43 1.30
CA GLU A 138 -63.04 -22.70 0.22
C GLU A 138 -62.99 -24.15 -0.27
N HIS A 139 -61.79 -24.70 -0.49
CA HIS A 139 -61.64 -26.10 -0.88
C HIS A 139 -62.10 -27.08 0.20
N SER A 140 -61.94 -26.76 1.48
CA SER A 140 -62.48 -27.55 2.60
C SER A 140 -64.00 -27.55 2.60
N ALA A 141 -64.63 -26.38 2.44
CA ALA A 141 -66.09 -26.24 2.36
C ALA A 141 -66.68 -27.02 1.17
N LEU A 142 -66.07 -26.90 -0.02
CA LEU A 142 -66.47 -27.62 -1.23
C LEU A 142 -66.36 -29.14 -1.07
N ASN A 143 -65.27 -29.63 -0.46
CA ASN A 143 -65.08 -31.06 -0.21
C ASN A 143 -66.07 -31.62 0.82
N ASN A 144 -66.41 -30.83 1.84
CA ASN A 144 -67.43 -31.21 2.82
C ASN A 144 -68.83 -31.24 2.20
N ALA A 145 -69.18 -30.28 1.35
CA ALA A 145 -70.45 -30.27 0.62
C ALA A 145 -70.61 -31.48 -0.30
N LYS A 146 -69.54 -31.83 -1.03
CA LYS A 146 -69.51 -33.03 -1.87
C LYS A 146 -69.72 -34.33 -1.07
N LYS A 147 -69.19 -34.41 0.15
CA LYS A 147 -69.40 -35.58 1.03
C LYS A 147 -70.84 -35.65 1.56
N LEU A 148 -71.41 -34.53 1.99
CA LEU A 148 -72.78 -34.47 2.53
C LEU A 148 -73.83 -34.78 1.45
N LEU A 149 -73.67 -34.23 0.23
CA LEU A 149 -74.55 -34.56 -0.89
C LEU A 149 -74.48 -36.05 -1.26
N LYS A 150 -73.29 -36.65 -1.25
CA LYS A 150 -73.13 -38.11 -1.45
C LYS A 150 -73.78 -38.96 -0.35
N GLN A 151 -73.91 -38.42 0.86
CA GLN A 151 -74.58 -39.08 1.98
C GLN A 151 -76.12 -38.94 1.92
N GLY A 152 -76.65 -38.17 0.96
CA GLY A 152 -78.09 -38.04 0.72
C GLY A 152 -78.77 -36.92 1.51
N PHE A 153 -78.02 -35.94 2.01
CA PHE A 153 -78.57 -34.73 2.63
C PHE A 153 -79.22 -33.82 1.57
N ASP A 154 -80.30 -33.12 1.96
CA ASP A 154 -80.98 -32.17 1.08
C ASP A 154 -80.11 -30.94 0.81
N GLU A 155 -80.26 -30.34 -0.38
CA GLU A 155 -79.42 -29.23 -0.85
C GLU A 155 -79.48 -28.02 0.11
N ASN A 156 -80.64 -27.80 0.74
CA ASN A 156 -80.84 -26.75 1.74
C ASN A 156 -80.05 -27.01 3.03
N GLU A 157 -79.93 -28.26 3.45
CA GLU A 157 -79.19 -28.66 4.66
C GLU A 157 -77.68 -28.63 4.43
N VAL A 158 -77.23 -29.01 3.23
CA VAL A 158 -75.81 -28.93 2.84
C VAL A 158 -75.35 -27.47 2.76
N SER A 159 -76.17 -26.58 2.23
CA SER A 159 -75.89 -25.13 2.22
C SER A 159 -75.74 -24.57 3.64
N LEU A 160 -76.63 -24.96 4.56
CA LEU A 160 -76.56 -24.52 5.97
C LEU A 160 -75.33 -25.07 6.72
N GLN A 161 -74.91 -26.31 6.45
CA GLN A 161 -73.78 -26.92 7.16
C GLN A 161 -72.40 -26.51 6.62
N THR A 162 -72.30 -26.16 5.34
CA THR A 162 -71.03 -25.81 4.69
C THR A 162 -70.85 -24.32 4.46
N GLY A 163 -71.91 -23.53 4.65
CA GLY A 163 -71.90 -22.08 4.44
C GLY A 163 -71.81 -21.66 2.97
N LEU A 164 -71.91 -22.60 2.03
CA LEU A 164 -71.87 -22.34 0.59
C LEU A 164 -73.22 -21.79 0.09
N PRO A 165 -73.22 -20.84 -0.86
CA PRO A 165 -74.44 -20.31 -1.44
C PRO A 165 -75.21 -21.39 -2.20
N ALA A 166 -76.55 -21.31 -2.16
CA ALA A 166 -77.44 -22.33 -2.72
C ALA A 166 -77.15 -22.67 -4.20
N GLY A 167 -76.73 -21.68 -5.01
CA GLY A 167 -76.37 -21.89 -6.41
C GLY A 167 -75.11 -22.73 -6.62
N GLU A 168 -74.15 -22.71 -5.69
CA GLU A 168 -72.94 -23.54 -5.77
C GLU A 168 -73.25 -24.99 -5.34
N VAL A 169 -74.11 -25.17 -4.35
CA VAL A 169 -74.56 -26.50 -3.88
C VAL A 169 -75.36 -27.22 -4.96
N ASP A 170 -76.28 -26.52 -5.67
CA ASP A 170 -77.03 -27.05 -6.82
C ASP A 170 -76.08 -27.47 -7.96
N MET A 171 -75.05 -26.67 -8.25
CA MET A 171 -74.04 -27.02 -9.25
C MET A 171 -73.27 -28.29 -8.87
N ILE A 172 -72.86 -28.43 -7.61
CA ILE A 172 -72.15 -29.61 -7.10
C ILE A 172 -73.07 -30.85 -7.13
N SER A 173 -74.34 -30.70 -6.76
CA SER A 173 -75.38 -31.73 -6.81
C SER A 173 -75.56 -32.27 -8.24
N ARG A 174 -75.68 -31.36 -9.22
CA ARG A 174 -75.77 -31.70 -10.66
C ARG A 174 -74.51 -32.40 -11.19
N MET A 175 -73.32 -32.02 -10.70
CA MET A 175 -72.06 -32.70 -11.06
C MET A 175 -71.91 -34.08 -10.40
N LEU A 176 -72.65 -34.36 -9.32
CA LEU A 176 -72.67 -35.64 -8.60
C LEU A 176 -73.75 -36.59 -9.11
N ALA A 177 -74.78 -36.08 -9.77
CA ALA A 177 -75.80 -36.89 -10.42
C ALA A 177 -75.17 -37.79 -11.50
N PRO A 178 -75.57 -39.07 -11.59
CA PRO A 178 -75.12 -39.93 -12.68
C PRO A 178 -75.59 -39.33 -14.00
N TYR A 179 -74.64 -39.07 -14.90
CA TYR A 179 -74.92 -38.65 -16.27
C TYR A 179 -75.93 -39.60 -16.91
N PRO A 180 -77.02 -39.11 -17.54
CA PRO A 180 -77.80 -39.95 -18.44
C PRO A 180 -76.92 -40.34 -19.62
N GLU A 181 -76.84 -41.64 -19.87
CA GLU A 181 -76.01 -42.22 -20.92
C GLU A 181 -76.34 -41.64 -22.30
N HIS A 182 -75.33 -41.10 -22.96
CA HIS A 182 -75.27 -41.07 -24.41
C HIS A 182 -74.02 -41.85 -24.85
N GLU A 183 -74.29 -42.93 -25.58
CA GLU A 183 -73.30 -43.84 -26.14
C GLU A 183 -72.38 -43.17 -27.17
N LYS A 184 -71.09 -43.56 -27.07
CA LYS A 184 -70.10 -43.84 -28.13
C LYS A 184 -69.69 -42.69 -29.07
N THR A 185 -68.42 -42.31 -28.96
CA THR A 185 -67.37 -42.85 -29.86
C THR A 185 -66.00 -42.76 -29.19
N ALA A 186 -65.26 -43.87 -29.27
CA ALA A 186 -63.86 -43.98 -28.95
C ALA A 186 -63.02 -43.05 -29.84
N ASP A 187 -61.90 -42.55 -29.31
CA ASP A 187 -60.58 -42.73 -29.91
C ASP A 187 -59.46 -42.32 -28.95
N THR A 188 -58.86 -43.35 -28.36
CA THR A 188 -57.42 -43.64 -28.37
C THR A 188 -56.48 -42.51 -28.81
N ALA A 189 -55.67 -41.97 -27.88
CA ALA A 189 -54.26 -41.66 -28.14
C ALA A 189 -53.49 -41.40 -26.83
N LEU A 190 -52.89 -42.47 -26.30
CA LEU A 190 -51.65 -42.38 -25.53
C LEU A 190 -50.51 -41.95 -26.47
N SER A 191 -49.79 -40.88 -26.13
CA SER A 191 -48.41 -40.62 -26.55
C SER A 191 -47.80 -39.68 -25.51
N GLN A 192 -47.09 -40.21 -24.51
CA GLN A 192 -45.64 -40.40 -24.57
C GLN A 192 -44.90 -39.23 -25.23
N SER A 193 -44.33 -38.36 -24.40
CA SER A 193 -43.02 -37.76 -24.68
C SER A 193 -42.36 -37.34 -23.37
N SER A 194 -41.69 -38.32 -22.76
CA SER A 194 -40.63 -38.09 -21.80
C SER A 194 -39.42 -37.52 -22.54
N ALA A 195 -39.21 -36.21 -22.48
CA ALA A 195 -37.96 -35.58 -22.87
C ALA A 195 -37.22 -35.13 -21.60
N VAL A 196 -36.53 -36.09 -20.98
CA VAL A 196 -35.49 -35.87 -19.99
C VAL A 196 -34.33 -35.17 -20.71
N LEU A 197 -34.21 -33.86 -20.53
CA LEU A 197 -33.04 -33.09 -20.95
C LEU A 197 -31.92 -33.31 -19.92
N SER A 198 -31.12 -34.36 -20.15
CA SER A 198 -29.83 -34.54 -19.51
C SER A 198 -28.88 -33.43 -19.95
N ARG A 199 -28.64 -32.45 -19.09
CA ARG A 199 -27.59 -31.43 -19.28
C ARG A 199 -26.26 -32.04 -18.81
N GLU A 200 -25.29 -32.12 -19.72
CA GLU A 200 -23.92 -32.60 -19.47
C GLU A 200 -23.26 -31.88 -18.27
N PRO A 201 -22.40 -32.57 -17.50
CA PRO A 201 -21.59 -31.93 -16.48
C PRO A 201 -20.51 -31.06 -17.11
N VAL A 202 -20.53 -29.77 -16.78
CA VAL A 202 -19.50 -28.81 -17.15
C VAL A 202 -18.18 -29.22 -16.49
N ARG A 203 -17.18 -29.55 -17.33
CA ARG A 203 -15.81 -29.81 -16.89
C ARG A 203 -15.21 -28.56 -16.25
N HIS A 204 -14.97 -28.60 -14.94
CA HIS A 204 -14.12 -27.63 -14.27
C HIS A 204 -12.68 -27.76 -14.77
N LYS A 205 -12.14 -26.69 -15.34
CA LYS A 205 -10.70 -26.56 -15.60
C LYS A 205 -9.99 -26.48 -14.26
N THR A 206 -9.30 -27.54 -13.88
CA THR A 206 -8.31 -27.52 -12.81
C THR A 206 -7.21 -26.55 -13.20
N ALA A 207 -7.10 -25.44 -12.47
CA ALA A 207 -5.95 -24.55 -12.57
C ALA A 207 -4.71 -25.37 -12.20
N SER A 208 -3.77 -25.47 -13.15
CA SER A 208 -2.53 -26.19 -12.97
C SER A 208 -1.70 -25.55 -11.84
N LEU A 209 -1.07 -26.41 -11.04
CA LEU A 209 -0.17 -26.11 -9.92
C LEU A 209 1.15 -25.42 -10.35
N ARG A 210 1.11 -24.47 -11.30
CA ARG A 210 2.30 -23.77 -11.82
C ARG A 210 2.43 -22.32 -11.33
N ALA A 211 1.60 -21.88 -10.39
CA ALA A 211 1.68 -20.53 -9.79
C ALA A 211 2.41 -20.48 -8.43
N ARG A 212 3.31 -21.43 -8.13
CA ARG A 212 4.09 -21.45 -6.86
C ARG A 212 5.42 -20.67 -6.92
N SER A 213 5.62 -19.79 -7.89
CA SER A 213 6.86 -18.98 -8.00
C SER A 213 6.65 -17.47 -7.85
N ALA A 214 5.44 -16.99 -7.51
CA ALA A 214 5.17 -15.54 -7.40
C ALA A 214 5.36 -14.98 -5.98
N TYR A 215 5.47 -15.82 -4.95
CA TYR A 215 5.80 -15.40 -3.60
C TYR A 215 7.06 -16.12 -3.20
N GLY A 216 8.18 -15.39 -3.18
CA GLY A 216 9.53 -15.88 -2.90
C GLY A 216 9.72 -16.44 -1.50
N MET A 217 9.06 -17.55 -1.18
CA MET A 217 9.43 -18.41 -0.07
C MET A 217 10.55 -19.35 -0.52
N ASN A 218 11.72 -18.77 -0.79
CA ASN A 218 12.95 -19.53 -0.76
C ASN A 218 13.33 -19.76 0.70
N SER A 219 13.14 -21.00 1.10
CA SER A 219 13.79 -21.64 2.23
C SER A 219 15.27 -21.26 2.33
N SER A 220 15.64 -20.57 3.40
CA SER A 220 17.02 -20.52 3.89
C SER A 220 17.07 -20.96 5.37
N LEU A 221 16.61 -22.20 5.60
CA LEU A 221 17.07 -23.05 6.68
C LEU A 221 18.32 -23.78 6.17
N ARG A 222 19.52 -23.22 6.34
CA ARG A 222 20.79 -23.97 6.51
C ARG A 222 22.04 -23.09 6.54
N ARG A 223 22.63 -22.99 7.74
CA ARG A 223 24.08 -22.96 8.08
C ARG A 223 24.07 -22.72 9.60
N GLN A 224 24.45 -23.62 10.52
CA GLN A 224 25.62 -24.51 10.58
C GLN A 224 26.89 -23.82 10.09
N ARG A 225 27.51 -23.00 10.94
CA ARG A 225 28.64 -23.37 11.79
C ARG A 225 28.88 -22.29 12.84
#